data_AF-A0A0J7P1D9-F1
#
_entry.id   AF-A0A0J7P1D9-F1
#
_cell.length_a   1.000
_cell.length_b   1.000
_cell.length_c   1.000
_cell.angle_alpha   90.00
_cell.angle_beta   90.00
_cell.angle_gamma   90.00
#
_symmetry.space_group_name_H-M   'P 1'
#
loop_
_entity.id
_entity.type
_entity.pdbx_description
1 polymer ?
#
loop_
_entity_poly.entity_id
_entity_poly.type
_entity_poly.pdbx_seq_one_letter_code
_entity_poly.pdbx_strand_id
1 'polypeptide(L)'
;MPMTRSITSLALPMSQVGDVPYLPNAKAGTFFARDNVSNFIDWCRNSLGIIECLLFETEDLIMRKNERHVILCLLEVARRGAKFGMLAPLLVQMERQIDREIAAENKAANGADNEESDDEYEEEPCLIYGPQPQIVTNDLKTLHELVSENVYDLVIA
;
A
#
# COMPACT_ATOMS: atom_id res chain seq x y z
N MET A 1 36.33 -18.52 -12.94
CA MET A 1 35.76 -17.37 -12.20
C MET A 1 34.36 -17.15 -12.75
N PRO A 2 33.28 -17.49 -12.01
CA PRO A 2 31.94 -17.21 -12.50
C PRO A 2 31.66 -15.70 -12.32
N MET A 3 31.26 -15.06 -13.42
CA MET A 3 30.84 -13.67 -13.44
C MET A 3 29.59 -13.47 -12.57
N THR A 4 29.62 -12.42 -11.78
CA THR A 4 28.52 -11.91 -10.96
C THR A 4 27.24 -11.79 -11.77
N ARG A 5 26.19 -12.53 -11.38
CA ARG A 5 24.83 -12.27 -11.86
C ARG A 5 24.39 -10.94 -11.28
N SER A 6 24.15 -9.97 -12.17
CA SER A 6 23.51 -8.70 -11.85
C SER A 6 22.14 -8.97 -11.21
N ILE A 7 21.96 -8.56 -9.96
CA ILE A 7 20.69 -8.65 -9.23
C ILE A 7 19.80 -7.54 -9.78
N THR A 8 18.99 -7.87 -10.78
CA THR A 8 17.94 -6.97 -11.26
C THR A 8 16.62 -7.40 -10.61
N SER A 9 16.07 -6.52 -9.76
CA SER A 9 14.68 -6.48 -9.28
C SER A 9 14.21 -7.63 -8.37
N LEU A 10 14.24 -7.41 -7.05
CA LEU A 10 13.51 -8.22 -6.06
C LEU A 10 12.05 -7.73 -5.94
N ALA A 11 11.37 -7.53 -7.07
CA ALA A 11 9.91 -7.48 -7.01
C ALA A 11 9.43 -8.92 -6.83
N LEU A 12 8.67 -9.19 -5.75
CA LEU A 12 8.01 -10.49 -5.60
C LEU A 12 7.15 -10.73 -6.86
N PRO A 13 7.10 -11.96 -7.40
CA PRO A 13 6.26 -12.23 -8.55
C PRO A 13 4.79 -12.07 -8.15
N MET A 14 4.06 -11.19 -8.84
CA MET A 14 2.61 -10.97 -8.63
C MET A 14 1.80 -12.26 -8.71
N SER A 15 2.31 -13.31 -9.37
CA SER A 15 1.66 -14.63 -9.46
C SER A 15 1.44 -15.31 -8.12
N GLN A 16 2.04 -14.82 -7.03
CA GLN A 16 1.80 -15.34 -5.67
C GLN A 16 0.56 -14.75 -5.00
N VAL A 17 0.00 -13.66 -5.53
CA VAL A 17 -1.21 -13.04 -5.02
C VAL A 17 -2.36 -13.43 -5.95
N GLY A 18 -3.38 -14.12 -5.44
CA GLY A 18 -4.52 -14.54 -6.25
C GLY A 18 -5.31 -13.35 -6.80
N ASP A 19 -6.13 -13.55 -7.82
CA ASP A 19 -7.00 -12.50 -8.35
C ASP A 19 -8.20 -12.24 -7.43
N VAL A 20 -8.70 -11.00 -7.43
CA VAL A 20 -9.96 -10.65 -6.75
C VAL A 20 -11.15 -11.01 -7.64
N PRO A 21 -12.08 -11.88 -7.20
CA PRO A 21 -13.30 -12.09 -7.95
C PRO A 21 -14.16 -10.82 -7.90
N TYR A 22 -14.59 -10.31 -9.06
CA TYR A 22 -15.48 -9.16 -9.12
C TYR A 22 -16.42 -9.24 -10.34
N LEU A 23 -17.59 -8.61 -10.22
CA LEU A 23 -18.51 -8.41 -11.33
C LEU A 23 -18.21 -7.07 -12.01
N PRO A 24 -17.70 -7.06 -13.27
CA PRO A 24 -17.22 -5.85 -13.93
C PRO A 24 -18.31 -4.82 -14.28
N ASN A 25 -19.57 -5.25 -14.35
CA ASN A 25 -20.72 -4.40 -14.67
C ASN A 25 -21.68 -4.22 -13.48
N ALA A 26 -21.18 -4.40 -12.26
CA ALA A 26 -21.96 -4.08 -11.07
C ALA A 26 -22.31 -2.59 -11.06
N LYS A 27 -23.60 -2.27 -10.93
CA LYS A 27 -24.04 -0.88 -10.81
C LYS A 27 -23.86 -0.42 -9.36
N ALA A 28 -23.49 0.84 -9.19
CA ALA A 28 -23.47 1.48 -7.89
C ALA A 28 -24.87 1.38 -7.21
N GLY A 29 -24.87 1.37 -5.88
CA GLY A 29 -26.06 1.18 -5.05
C GLY A 29 -26.63 -0.26 -5.03
N THR A 30 -26.05 -1.21 -5.76
CA THR A 30 -26.55 -2.61 -5.82
C THR A 30 -25.84 -3.56 -4.87
N PHE A 31 -26.48 -4.69 -4.55
CA PHE A 31 -25.85 -5.78 -3.81
C PHE A 31 -24.60 -6.32 -4.51
N PHE A 32 -24.54 -6.30 -5.84
CA PHE A 32 -23.34 -6.71 -6.57
C PHE A 32 -22.15 -5.76 -6.36
N ALA A 33 -22.40 -4.45 -6.24
CA ALA A 33 -21.35 -3.50 -5.91
C ALA A 33 -20.83 -3.73 -4.48
N ARG A 34 -21.74 -4.03 -3.54
CA ARG A 34 -21.36 -4.45 -2.18
C ARG A 34 -20.55 -5.74 -2.17
N ASP A 35 -20.96 -6.75 -2.94
CA ASP A 35 -20.23 -8.03 -3.03
C ASP A 35 -18.81 -7.84 -3.60
N ASN A 36 -18.64 -6.94 -4.58
CA ASN A 36 -17.30 -6.58 -5.06
C ASN A 36 -16.43 -6.00 -3.94
N VAL A 37 -17.00 -5.16 -3.06
CA VAL A 37 -16.29 -4.60 -1.91
C VAL A 37 -15.96 -5.69 -0.89
N SER A 38 -16.89 -6.60 -0.59
CA SER A 38 -16.64 -7.76 0.28
C SER A 38 -15.48 -8.61 -0.24
N ASN A 39 -15.51 -8.94 -1.54
CA ASN A 39 -14.47 -9.74 -2.18
C ASN A 39 -13.09 -9.06 -2.10
N PHE A 40 -13.06 -7.73 -2.27
CA PHE A 40 -11.83 -6.96 -2.09
C PHE A 40 -11.31 -7.02 -0.66
N ILE A 41 -12.16 -6.83 0.35
CA ILE A 41 -11.78 -6.91 1.77
C ILE A 41 -11.25 -8.31 2.11
N ASP A 42 -11.92 -9.35 1.63
CA ASP A 42 -11.49 -10.74 1.83
C ASP A 42 -10.16 -11.04 1.14
N TRP A 43 -9.94 -10.48 -0.05
CA TRP A 43 -8.65 -10.61 -0.72
C TRP A 43 -7.53 -9.89 0.03
N CYS A 44 -7.79 -8.67 0.52
CA CYS A 44 -6.85 -7.92 1.36
C CYS A 44 -6.44 -8.72 2.61
N ARG A 45 -7.40 -9.36 3.26
CA ARG A 45 -7.17 -10.25 4.40
C ARG A 45 -6.34 -11.47 4.03
N ASN A 46 -6.80 -12.24 3.05
CA ASN A 46 -6.32 -13.60 2.82
C ASN A 46 -5.12 -13.69 1.88
N SER A 47 -5.04 -12.80 0.89
CA SER A 47 -4.00 -12.84 -0.15
C SER A 47 -2.89 -11.83 0.10
N LEU A 48 -3.24 -10.62 0.56
CA LEU A 48 -2.25 -9.62 0.94
C LEU A 48 -1.81 -9.73 2.40
N GLY A 49 -2.59 -10.38 3.27
CA GLY A 49 -2.26 -10.50 4.70
C GLY A 49 -2.38 -9.16 5.44
N ILE A 50 -3.30 -8.29 5.04
CA ILE A 50 -3.60 -7.04 5.75
C ILE A 50 -4.24 -7.37 7.10
N ILE A 51 -3.72 -6.76 8.16
CA ILE A 51 -4.18 -6.99 9.54
C ILE A 51 -5.60 -6.45 9.73
N GLU A 52 -6.42 -7.16 10.52
CA GLU A 52 -7.85 -6.85 10.70
C GLU A 52 -8.12 -5.40 11.13
N CYS A 53 -7.25 -4.81 11.96
CA CYS A 53 -7.44 -3.44 12.44
C CYS A 53 -7.28 -2.36 11.35
N LEU A 54 -6.73 -2.72 10.19
CA LEU A 54 -6.61 -1.82 9.03
C LEU A 54 -7.68 -2.08 7.98
N LEU A 55 -8.44 -3.18 8.09
CA LEU A 55 -9.54 -3.46 7.18
C LEU A 55 -10.76 -2.61 7.55
N PHE A 56 -11.55 -2.26 6.53
CA PHE A 56 -12.84 -1.62 6.69
C PHE A 56 -13.96 -2.63 6.40
N GLU A 57 -15.18 -2.34 6.84
CA GLU A 57 -16.37 -3.12 6.52
C GLU A 57 -17.11 -2.54 5.32
N THR A 58 -17.89 -3.36 4.61
CA THR A 58 -18.71 -2.87 3.50
C THR A 58 -19.63 -1.72 3.91
N GLU A 59 -20.13 -1.75 5.15
CA GLU A 59 -21.01 -0.73 5.71
C GLU A 59 -20.29 0.60 5.97
N ASP A 60 -18.99 0.57 6.26
CA ASP A 60 -18.17 1.78 6.45
C ASP A 60 -18.11 2.61 5.17
N LEU A 61 -18.02 1.91 4.04
CA LEU A 61 -18.04 2.51 2.71
C LEU A 61 -19.46 2.96 2.37
N ILE A 62 -20.45 2.06 2.40
CA ILE A 62 -21.84 2.36 1.97
C ILE A 62 -22.47 3.50 2.78
N MET A 63 -22.25 3.55 4.10
CA MET A 63 -22.83 4.58 4.96
C MET A 63 -21.96 5.83 5.11
N ARG A 64 -20.76 5.89 4.50
CA ARG A 64 -19.79 6.98 4.66
C ARG A 64 -19.46 7.31 6.13
N LYS A 65 -19.47 6.29 7.00
CA LYS A 65 -19.30 6.50 8.45
C LYS A 65 -17.85 6.48 8.91
N ASN A 66 -17.02 5.69 8.23
CA ASN A 66 -15.67 5.37 8.68
C ASN A 66 -14.66 5.49 7.53
N GLU A 67 -14.68 6.63 6.84
CA GLU A 67 -13.84 6.86 5.64
C GLU A 67 -12.33 6.75 5.91
N ARG A 68 -11.92 7.01 7.16
CA ARG A 68 -10.53 6.82 7.60
C ARG A 68 -10.08 5.35 7.50
N HIS A 69 -10.94 4.39 7.84
CA HIS A 69 -10.58 2.96 7.73
C HIS A 69 -10.41 2.54 6.27
N VAL A 70 -11.24 3.07 5.36
CA VAL A 70 -11.09 2.86 3.91
C VAL A 70 -9.73 3.35 3.43
N ILE A 71 -9.37 4.59 3.81
CA ILE A 71 -8.08 5.20 3.47
C ILE A 71 -6.90 4.36 4.00
N LEU A 72 -6.95 3.96 5.27
CA LEU A 72 -5.89 3.18 5.90
C LEU A 72 -5.69 1.82 5.21
N CYS A 73 -6.78 1.13 4.88
CA CYS A 73 -6.75 -0.11 4.11
C CYS A 73 -6.07 0.09 2.74
N LEU A 74 -6.47 1.12 1.99
CA LEU A 74 -5.91 1.38 0.66
C LEU A 74 -4.43 1.77 0.69
N LEU A 75 -4.00 2.56 1.69
CA LEU A 75 -2.58 2.87 1.88
C LEU A 75 -1.77 1.61 2.19
N GLU A 76 -2.34 0.70 2.96
CA GLU A 76 -1.71 -0.56 3.30
C GLU A 76 -1.63 -1.52 2.11
N VAL A 77 -2.68 -1.58 1.28
CA VAL A 77 -2.64 -2.28 -0.02
C VAL A 77 -1.52 -1.73 -0.89
N ALA A 78 -1.40 -0.41 -0.99
CA ALA A 78 -0.37 0.22 -1.82
C ALA A 78 1.04 -0.02 -1.27
N ARG A 79 1.21 -0.03 0.06
CA ARG A 79 2.47 -0.37 0.74
C ARG A 79 2.93 -1.79 0.42
N ARG A 80 2.01 -2.76 0.47
CA ARG A 80 2.28 -4.16 0.05
C ARG A 80 2.50 -4.26 -1.45
N GLY A 81 1.71 -3.52 -2.22
CA GLY A 81 1.79 -3.42 -3.68
C GLY A 81 3.16 -2.99 -4.19
N ALA A 82 3.83 -2.11 -3.46
CA ALA A 82 5.17 -1.65 -3.81
C ALA A 82 6.22 -2.77 -3.83
N LYS A 83 6.02 -3.83 -3.04
CA LYS A 83 6.88 -5.03 -3.04
C LYS A 83 6.82 -5.82 -4.35
N PHE A 84 5.79 -5.58 -5.16
CA PHE A 84 5.59 -6.17 -6.48
C PHE A 84 6.03 -5.22 -7.61
N GLY A 85 6.73 -4.13 -7.27
CA GLY A 85 7.24 -3.15 -8.25
C GLY A 85 6.25 -2.05 -8.64
N MET A 86 5.09 -1.95 -7.97
CA MET A 86 4.18 -0.81 -8.15
C MET A 86 4.76 0.43 -7.46
N LEU A 87 4.49 1.63 -8.01
CA LEU A 87 4.92 2.86 -7.36
C LEU A 87 4.12 3.07 -6.07
N ALA A 88 4.82 3.17 -4.94
CA ALA A 88 4.19 3.50 -3.66
C ALA A 88 3.61 4.93 -3.69
N PRO A 89 2.47 5.21 -3.04
CA PRO A 89 1.97 6.57 -2.87
C PRO A 89 2.99 7.44 -2.15
N LEU A 90 3.01 8.75 -2.44
CA LEU A 90 3.99 9.67 -1.85
C LEU A 90 4.02 9.61 -0.31
N LEU A 91 2.84 9.48 0.33
CA LEU A 91 2.76 9.34 1.78
C LEU A 91 3.60 8.15 2.29
N VAL A 92 3.50 6.99 1.64
CA VAL A 92 4.26 5.79 1.99
C VAL A 92 5.76 5.98 1.69
N GLN A 93 6.10 6.70 0.62
CA GLN A 93 7.51 7.02 0.32
C GLN A 93 8.12 7.94 1.39
N MET A 94 7.36 8.94 1.85
CA MET A 94 7.78 9.86 2.91
C MET A 94 7.93 9.14 4.25
N GLU A 95 6.99 8.27 4.63
CA GLU A 95 7.09 7.42 5.83
C GLU A 95 8.39 6.61 5.83
N ARG A 96 8.68 5.89 4.73
CA ARG A 96 9.92 5.11 4.58
C ARG A 96 11.18 5.98 4.56
N GLN A 97 11.10 7.24 4.13
CA GLN A 97 12.22 8.16 4.19
C GLN A 97 12.51 8.56 5.65
N ILE A 98 11.46 8.93 6.40
CA ILE A 98 11.58 9.30 7.81
C ILE A 98 12.15 8.13 8.63
N ASP A 99 11.64 6.91 8.44
CA ASP A 99 12.11 5.72 9.17
C ASP A 99 13.61 5.45 8.93
N ARG A 100 14.08 5.66 7.68
CA ARG A 100 15.50 5.52 7.33
C ARG A 100 16.38 6.57 7.99
N GLU A 101 15.93 7.83 8.00
CA GLU A 101 16.64 8.93 8.64
C GLU A 101 16.78 8.67 10.16
N ILE A 102 15.69 8.28 10.83
CA ILE A 102 15.69 7.94 12.26
C ILE A 102 16.60 6.74 12.55
N ALA A 103 16.54 5.68 11.74
CA ALA A 103 17.40 4.50 11.92
C ALA A 103 18.89 4.84 11.75
N ALA A 104 19.23 5.69 10.77
CA ALA A 104 20.60 6.15 10.54
C ALA A 104 21.11 7.00 11.71
N GLU A 105 20.29 7.91 12.24
CA GLU A 105 20.63 8.70 13.43
C GLU A 105 20.86 7.83 14.66
N ASN A 106 19.99 6.83 14.89
CA ASN A 106 20.13 5.91 16.02
C ASN A 106 21.40 5.04 15.91
N LYS A 107 21.78 4.64 14.69
CA LYS A 107 23.02 3.90 14.40
C LYS A 107 24.26 4.79 14.58
N ALA A 108 24.16 6.08 14.28
CA ALA A 108 25.24 7.05 14.51
C ALA A 108 25.39 7.42 16.00
N ALA A 109 24.30 7.39 16.78
CA ALA A 109 24.31 7.70 18.21
C ALA A 109 24.82 6.53 19.08
N ASN A 110 24.52 5.28 18.72
CA ASN A 110 24.89 4.08 19.48
C ASN A 110 26.19 3.43 18.95
N GLY A 111 27.28 4.19 18.94
CA GLY A 111 28.57 3.84 18.32
C GLY A 111 28.93 2.35 18.29
N ALA A 112 29.29 1.88 17.09
CA ALA A 112 29.84 0.58 16.72
C ALA A 112 30.35 -0.31 17.88
N ASP A 113 29.46 -1.14 18.43
CA ASP A 113 29.84 -2.38 19.10
C ASP A 113 29.31 -3.56 18.26
N ASN A 114 30.20 -4.51 18.01
CA ASN A 114 30.19 -5.51 16.94
C ASN A 114 28.97 -6.46 16.86
N GLU A 115 28.57 -6.67 15.60
CA GLU A 115 28.21 -7.91 14.86
C GLU A 115 27.23 -8.95 15.46
N GLU A 116 26.32 -9.40 14.58
CA GLU A 116 25.33 -10.49 14.71
C GLU A 116 24.05 -10.18 15.49
N SER A 117 23.20 -9.32 14.91
CA SER A 117 21.75 -9.55 15.00
C SER A 117 21.22 -9.71 13.58
N ASP A 118 20.83 -10.94 13.27
CA ASP A 118 20.15 -11.42 12.08
C ASP A 118 18.72 -10.85 12.00
N ASP A 119 18.58 -9.53 12.14
CA ASP A 119 17.33 -8.85 11.88
C ASP A 119 17.27 -8.61 10.37
N GLU A 120 16.70 -9.60 9.70
CA GLU A 120 16.18 -9.64 8.33
C GLU A 120 15.17 -8.49 8.09
N TYR A 121 15.59 -7.24 8.27
CA TYR A 121 15.08 -6.14 7.48
C TYR A 121 15.80 -6.25 6.16
N GLU A 122 15.31 -7.14 5.30
CA GLU A 122 15.61 -7.15 3.87
C GLU A 122 15.77 -5.69 3.44
N GLU A 123 17.01 -5.29 3.13
CA GLU A 123 17.27 -4.02 2.47
C GLU A 123 16.55 -4.13 1.12
N GLU A 124 15.24 -3.80 1.10
CA GLU A 124 14.44 -3.73 -0.11
C GLU A 124 15.28 -2.91 -1.09
N PRO A 125 15.67 -3.46 -2.26
CA PRO A 125 16.53 -2.76 -3.18
C PRO A 125 15.89 -1.41 -3.45
N CYS A 126 16.52 -0.36 -2.94
CA CYS A 126 16.04 0.99 -3.08
C CYS A 126 15.82 1.22 -4.56
N LEU A 127 14.57 1.40 -5.01
CA LEU A 127 14.37 2.07 -6.29
C LEU A 127 15.15 3.38 -6.16
N ILE A 128 16.15 3.59 -7.02
CA ILE A 128 17.00 4.81 -7.03
C ILE A 128 16.17 6.08 -7.25
N TYR A 129 14.88 5.94 -7.52
CA TYR A 129 13.92 7.01 -7.38
C TYR A 129 13.75 7.36 -5.90
N GLY A 130 14.56 8.34 -5.44
CA GLY A 130 14.09 9.27 -4.42
C GLY A 130 12.73 9.86 -4.83
N PRO A 131 11.96 10.43 -3.88
CA PRO A 131 10.61 10.89 -4.15
C PRO A 131 10.61 11.77 -5.41
N GLN A 132 9.93 11.31 -6.48
CA GLN A 132 9.84 12.11 -7.69
C GLN A 132 9.12 13.40 -7.31
N PRO A 133 9.66 14.57 -7.71
CA PRO A 133 9.01 15.84 -7.40
C PRO A 133 7.60 15.82 -7.97
N GLN A 134 6.62 15.90 -7.08
CA GLN A 134 5.22 15.91 -7.45
C GLN A 134 4.91 17.21 -8.21
N ILE A 135 4.19 17.10 -9.32
CA ILE A 135 3.62 18.27 -9.98
C ILE A 135 2.52 18.80 -9.06
N VAL A 136 2.81 19.88 -8.32
CA VAL A 136 1.84 20.57 -7.47
C VAL A 136 0.99 21.46 -8.37
N THR A 137 -0.14 20.94 -8.83
CA THR A 137 -1.22 21.79 -9.35
C THR A 137 -1.86 22.48 -8.16
N ASN A 138 -2.18 23.77 -8.26
CA ASN A 138 -2.77 24.56 -7.16
C ASN A 138 -4.16 24.06 -6.73
N ASP A 139 -4.72 23.08 -7.45
CA ASP A 139 -5.97 22.39 -7.17
C ASP A 139 -5.73 21.10 -6.34
N LEU A 140 -5.11 21.22 -5.17
CA LEU A 140 -4.80 20.07 -4.32
C LEU A 140 -6.07 19.53 -3.66
N LYS A 141 -6.54 18.36 -4.12
CA LYS A 141 -7.56 17.59 -3.40
C LYS A 141 -6.94 16.83 -2.25
N THR A 142 -7.63 16.82 -1.12
CA THR A 142 -7.23 15.98 0.01
C THR A 142 -7.38 14.50 -0.34
N LEU A 143 -6.61 13.62 0.30
CA LEU A 143 -6.75 12.17 0.13
C LEU A 143 -8.19 11.71 0.41
N HIS A 144 -8.84 12.36 1.38
CA HIS A 144 -10.24 12.16 1.72
C HIS A 144 -11.19 12.54 0.57
N GLU A 145 -10.99 13.70 -0.06
CA GLU A 145 -11.76 14.11 -1.24
C GLU A 145 -11.59 13.13 -2.41
N LEU A 146 -10.35 12.67 -2.66
CA LEU A 146 -10.09 11.70 -3.73
C LEU A 146 -10.79 10.36 -3.49
N VAL A 147 -10.78 9.85 -2.26
CA VAL A 147 -11.54 8.63 -1.94
C VAL A 147 -13.04 8.92 -2.07
N SER A 148 -13.54 10.05 -1.57
CA SER A 148 -14.94 10.49 -1.67
C SER A 148 -15.44 10.48 -3.12
N GLU A 149 -14.68 11.06 -4.05
CA GLU A 149 -15.06 11.17 -5.45
C GLU A 149 -14.90 9.87 -6.24
N ASN A 150 -13.84 9.09 -5.98
CA ASN A 150 -13.54 7.94 -6.83
C ASN A 150 -14.13 6.64 -6.30
N VAL A 151 -14.02 6.39 -4.99
CA VAL A 151 -14.39 5.08 -4.41
C VAL A 151 -15.86 5.05 -4.04
N TYR A 152 -16.39 6.12 -3.43
CA TYR A 152 -17.77 6.12 -2.99
C TYR A 152 -18.76 6.26 -4.16
N ASP A 153 -18.43 7.04 -5.19
CA ASP A 153 -19.31 7.19 -6.35
C ASP A 153 -19.41 5.90 -7.18
N LEU A 154 -18.35 5.07 -7.20
CA LEU A 154 -18.37 3.75 -7.84
C LEU A 154 -19.26 2.74 -7.10
N VAL A 155 -19.50 2.94 -5.80
CA VAL A 155 -20.18 1.95 -4.95
C VAL A 155 -21.59 2.38 -4.54
N ILE A 156 -21.86 3.67 -4.36
CA ILE A 156 -23.09 4.16 -3.71
C ILE A 156 -24.10 4.81 -4.65
N ALA A 157 -23.66 5.38 -5.78
CA ALA A 157 -24.51 6.16 -6.70
C ALA A 157 -25.75 5.42 -7.24
#